data_AF-A0A953Y576-F1
#
_entry.id   AF-A0A953Y576-F1
#
_cell.length_a   1.000
_cell.length_b   1.000
_cell.length_c   1.000
_cell.angle_alpha   90.00
_cell.angle_beta   90.00
_cell.angle_gamma   90.00
#
_symmetry.space_group_name_H-M   'P 1'
#
loop_
_entity.id
_entity.type
_entity.pdbx_description
1 polymer ?
#
loop_
_entity_poly.entity_id
_entity_poly.type
_entity_poly.pdbx_seq_one_letter_code
_entity_poly.pdbx_strand_id
1 'polypeptide(L)'
;MALELYKPEEATRSRGLLAVLLVALLGYGVISLYEFLGFDWWQQDLARGVLGDEFPFSPRVILAGVMFLILGLAVYLLVNHHKIVDFLIDTEAELHKVSWAPKHEVISSSVVVVVTTVVIGLFLFFVDYMLNGLRTWLPWDNFWTTVFGG
;
A
#
# COMPACT_ATOMS: atom_id res chain seq x y z
N MET A 1 3.99 -35.35 -0.78
CA MET A 1 3.28 -35.16 0.50
C MET A 1 3.36 -33.72 1.07
N ALA A 2 4.48 -32.98 0.99
CA ALA A 2 4.54 -31.55 1.43
C ALA A 2 4.22 -30.51 0.33
N LEU A 3 4.05 -30.95 -0.92
CA LEU A 3 3.79 -30.10 -2.10
C LEU A 3 2.39 -30.29 -2.68
N GLU A 4 1.54 -31.10 -2.05
CA GLU A 4 0.15 -31.21 -2.48
C GLU A 4 -0.61 -29.98 -1.99
N LEU A 5 -1.30 -29.32 -2.92
CA LEU A 5 -2.11 -28.14 -2.62
C LEU A 5 -3.27 -28.56 -1.72
N TYR A 6 -3.37 -27.96 -0.55
CA TYR A 6 -4.51 -28.15 0.34
C TYR A 6 -5.75 -27.52 -0.31
N LYS A 7 -6.81 -28.31 -0.54
CA LYS A 7 -8.08 -27.93 -1.20
C LYS A 7 -7.89 -27.02 -2.44
N PRO A 8 -7.44 -27.56 -3.58
CA PRO A 8 -7.05 -26.75 -4.73
C PRO A 8 -8.24 -26.11 -5.48
N GLU A 9 -9.43 -26.70 -5.41
CA GLU A 9 -10.63 -26.24 -6.12
C GLU A 9 -11.40 -25.13 -5.36
N GLU A 10 -11.14 -24.99 -4.06
CA GLU A 10 -11.77 -23.99 -3.21
C GLU A 10 -10.82 -22.80 -2.97
N ALA A 11 -11.38 -21.59 -2.90
CA ALA A 11 -10.63 -20.35 -2.67
C ALA A 11 -9.58 -19.98 -3.75
N THR A 12 -9.76 -20.40 -5.01
CA THR A 12 -8.80 -20.06 -6.10
C THR A 12 -8.61 -18.55 -6.26
N ARG A 13 -9.69 -17.76 -6.18
CA ARG A 13 -9.64 -16.30 -6.36
C ARG A 13 -8.98 -15.60 -5.17
N SER A 14 -9.41 -15.92 -3.95
CA SER A 14 -8.89 -15.33 -2.72
C SER A 14 -7.41 -15.69 -2.49
N ARG A 15 -7.02 -16.94 -2.75
CA ARG A 15 -5.60 -17.36 -2.71
C ARG A 15 -4.77 -16.73 -3.83
N GLY A 16 -5.31 -16.65 -5.05
CA GLY A 16 -4.65 -16.02 -6.18
C GLY A 16 -4.36 -14.54 -5.92
N LEU A 17 -5.32 -13.80 -5.39
CA LEU A 17 -5.13 -12.41 -4.99
C LEU A 17 -4.07 -12.26 -3.90
N LEU A 18 -4.12 -13.08 -2.85
CA LEU A 18 -3.13 -13.05 -1.77
C LEU A 18 -1.72 -13.37 -2.29
N ALA A 19 -1.59 -14.36 -3.17
CA ALA A 19 -0.31 -14.69 -3.80
C ALA A 19 0.23 -13.54 -4.64
N VAL A 20 -0.61 -12.90 -5.47
CA VAL A 20 -0.20 -11.75 -6.29
C VAL A 20 0.25 -10.58 -5.42
N LEU A 21 -0.49 -10.25 -4.35
CA LEU A 21 -0.14 -9.17 -3.43
C LEU A 21 1.20 -9.44 -2.71
N LEU A 22 1.41 -10.67 -2.23
CA LEU A 22 2.65 -11.04 -1.56
C LEU A 22 3.85 -11.07 -2.52
N VAL A 23 3.66 -11.51 -3.76
CA VAL A 23 4.71 -11.47 -4.80
C VAL A 23 5.05 -10.02 -5.16
N ALA A 24 4.06 -9.13 -5.28
CA ALA A 24 4.31 -7.71 -5.52
C ALA A 24 5.08 -7.06 -4.35
N LEU A 25 4.69 -7.37 -3.11
CA LEU A 25 5.38 -6.91 -1.90
C LEU A 25 6.82 -7.42 -1.83
N LEU A 26 7.04 -8.70 -2.15
CA LEU A 26 8.37 -9.31 -2.21
C LEU A 26 9.22 -8.64 -3.29
N GLY A 27 8.67 -8.46 -4.49
CA GLY A 27 9.36 -7.77 -5.58
C GLY A 27 9.81 -6.36 -5.18
N TYR A 28 8.92 -5.60 -4.54
CA TYR A 28 9.27 -4.30 -3.96
C TYR A 28 10.37 -4.40 -2.90
N GLY A 29 10.27 -5.37 -1.98
CA GLY A 29 11.28 -5.60 -0.95
C GLY A 29 12.67 -5.93 -1.53
N VAL A 30 12.73 -6.72 -2.60
CA VAL A 30 14.00 -7.07 -3.27
C VAL A 30 14.59 -5.89 -4.01
N ILE A 31 13.77 -5.06 -4.67
CA ILE A 31 14.23 -3.82 -5.32
C ILE A 31 14.75 -2.84 -4.27
N SER A 32 14.00 -2.62 -3.18
CA SER A 32 14.41 -1.73 -2.10
C SER A 32 15.71 -2.18 -1.43
N LEU A 33 15.86 -3.49 -1.19
CA LEU A 33 17.10 -4.08 -0.68
C LEU A 33 18.25 -3.90 -1.68
N TYR A 34 18.00 -4.16 -2.96
CA TYR A 34 18.99 -3.96 -4.02
C TYR A 34 19.48 -2.50 -4.06
N GLU A 35 18.59 -1.51 -3.97
CA GLU A 35 18.96 -0.09 -3.91
C GLU A 35 19.76 0.25 -2.65
N PHE A 36 19.34 -0.26 -1.47
CA PHE A 36 20.05 -0.04 -0.21
C PHE A 36 21.49 -0.58 -0.22
N LEU A 37 21.71 -1.75 -0.83
CA LEU A 37 23.05 -2.34 -1.02
C LEU A 37 23.84 -1.68 -2.16
N GLY A 38 23.41 -0.53 -2.67
CA GLY A 38 24.15 0.24 -3.67
C GLY A 38 25.39 0.98 -3.14
N PHE A 39 25.77 0.82 -1.87
CA PHE A 39 26.91 1.53 -1.27
C PHE A 39 28.27 0.86 -1.59
N ASP A 40 29.31 1.68 -1.83
CA ASP A 40 30.63 1.34 -2.41
C ASP A 40 31.17 -0.08 -2.15
N TRP A 41 31.23 -0.53 -0.90
CA TRP A 41 31.79 -1.85 -0.55
C TRP A 41 31.01 -3.02 -1.16
N TRP A 42 29.70 -2.86 -1.34
CA TRP A 42 28.79 -3.88 -1.87
C TRP A 42 28.82 -4.00 -3.41
N GLN A 43 29.49 -3.06 -4.08
CA GLN A 43 29.66 -3.06 -5.53
C GLN A 43 30.95 -3.75 -5.99
N GLN A 44 31.86 -4.07 -5.06
CA GLN A 44 33.13 -4.71 -5.39
C GLN A 44 32.88 -6.04 -6.11
N ASP A 45 33.46 -6.20 -7.30
CA ASP A 45 33.37 -7.45 -8.03
C ASP A 45 34.28 -8.49 -7.36
N LEU A 46 33.66 -9.49 -6.72
CA LEU A 46 34.37 -10.53 -5.98
C LEU A 46 34.95 -11.61 -6.91
N ALA A 47 34.38 -11.78 -8.11
CA ALA A 47 34.74 -12.87 -9.01
C ALA A 47 35.56 -12.42 -10.23
N ARG A 48 35.98 -11.15 -10.30
CA ARG A 48 36.78 -10.59 -11.41
C ARG A 48 36.28 -11.06 -12.78
N GLY A 49 34.99 -10.91 -13.06
CA GLY A 49 34.42 -11.21 -14.37
C GLY A 49 34.42 -12.69 -14.80
N VAL A 50 34.36 -13.68 -13.89
CA VAL A 50 34.26 -15.13 -14.23
C VAL A 50 33.08 -15.45 -15.17
N LEU A 51 31.98 -14.69 -15.13
CA LEU A 51 30.84 -14.81 -16.06
C LEU A 51 30.76 -13.66 -17.08
N GLY A 52 31.86 -12.95 -17.30
CA GLY A 52 31.97 -11.77 -18.16
C GLY A 52 31.76 -10.46 -17.38
N ASP A 53 32.38 -9.37 -17.87
CA ASP A 53 32.27 -8.02 -17.28
C ASP A 53 30.83 -7.47 -17.29
N GLU A 54 29.93 -8.10 -18.05
CA GLU A 54 28.51 -7.77 -18.14
C GLU A 54 27.69 -8.29 -16.94
N PHE A 55 28.18 -9.33 -16.24
CA PHE A 55 27.54 -9.90 -15.04
C PHE A 55 28.52 -9.90 -13.86
N PRO A 56 28.86 -8.73 -13.29
CA PRO A 56 29.73 -8.66 -12.11
C PRO A 56 29.07 -9.42 -10.95
N PHE A 57 29.80 -10.36 -10.37
CA PHE A 57 29.38 -11.04 -9.14
C PHE A 57 29.68 -10.12 -7.95
N SER A 58 28.88 -9.06 -7.84
CA SER A 58 28.90 -8.19 -6.68
C SER A 58 28.13 -8.85 -5.53
N PRO A 59 28.58 -8.71 -4.27
CA PRO A 59 27.87 -9.16 -3.07
C PRO A 59 26.39 -8.74 -3.02
N ARG A 60 26.08 -7.57 -3.60
CA ARG A 60 24.74 -7.03 -3.80
C ARG A 60 23.79 -7.99 -4.53
N VAL A 61 24.22 -8.56 -5.66
CA VAL A 61 23.37 -9.43 -6.51
C VAL A 61 23.15 -10.77 -5.83
N ILE A 62 24.19 -11.31 -5.18
CA ILE A 62 24.11 -12.58 -4.46
C ILE A 62 23.12 -12.46 -3.30
N LEU A 63 23.23 -11.42 -2.47
CA LEU A 63 22.32 -11.24 -1.34
C LEU A 63 20.88 -10.97 -1.79
N ALA A 64 20.67 -10.15 -2.82
CA ALA A 64 19.35 -9.91 -3.37
C ALA A 64 18.72 -11.20 -3.96
N GLY A 65 19.51 -12.00 -4.68
CA GLY A 65 19.07 -13.27 -5.25
C GLY A 65 18.75 -14.33 -4.19
N VAL A 66 19.61 -14.48 -3.18
CA VAL A 66 19.37 -15.39 -2.05
C VAL A 66 18.13 -14.96 -1.28
N MET A 67 17.97 -13.67 -0.99
CA MET A 67 16.78 -13.15 -0.31
C MET A 67 15.51 -13.40 -1.12
N PHE A 68 15.54 -13.19 -2.44
CA PHE A 68 14.41 -13.48 -3.32
C PHE A 68 13.99 -14.96 -3.24
N LEU A 69 14.96 -15.89 -3.26
CA LEU A 69 14.67 -17.33 -3.15
C LEU A 69 14.12 -17.71 -1.77
N ILE A 70 14.72 -17.20 -0.69
CA ILE A 70 14.29 -17.50 0.69
C ILE A 70 12.89 -16.94 0.94
N LEU A 71 12.66 -15.68 0.62
CA LEU A 71 11.36 -15.05 0.80
C LEU A 71 10.31 -15.64 -0.15
N GLY A 72 10.68 -16.00 -1.37
CA GLY A 72 9.78 -16.63 -2.33
C GLY A 72 9.29 -17.98 -1.82
N LEU A 73 10.19 -18.79 -1.28
CA LEU A 73 9.84 -20.05 -0.64
C LEU A 73 9.00 -19.83 0.63
N ALA A 74 9.36 -18.86 1.46
CA ALA A 74 8.60 -18.52 2.67
C ALA A 74 7.17 -18.10 2.33
N VAL A 75 6.99 -17.25 1.31
CA VAL A 75 5.66 -16.85 0.81
C VAL A 75 4.90 -18.07 0.32
N TYR A 76 5.51 -18.93 -0.49
CA TYR A 76 4.84 -20.15 -0.98
C TYR A 76 4.35 -21.05 0.17
N LEU A 77 5.19 -21.27 1.19
CA LEU A 77 4.82 -22.06 2.37
C LEU A 77 3.74 -21.39 3.21
N LEU A 78 3.77 -20.06 3.34
CA LEU A 78 2.78 -19.29 4.08
C LEU A 78 1.41 -19.35 3.36
N VAL A 79 1.35 -19.10 2.06
CA VAL A 79 0.11 -19.14 1.27
C VAL A 79 -0.53 -20.53 1.27
N ASN A 80 0.26 -21.59 1.28
CA ASN A 80 -0.24 -22.96 1.30
C ASN A 80 -0.49 -23.51 2.72
N HIS A 81 -0.37 -22.68 3.76
CA HIS A 81 -0.61 -23.13 5.13
C HIS A 81 -2.11 -23.38 5.36
N HIS A 82 -2.46 -24.57 5.87
CA HIS A 82 -3.85 -24.99 6.13
C HIS A 82 -4.70 -23.93 6.86
N LYS A 83 -4.19 -23.23 7.88
CA LYS A 83 -4.96 -22.26 8.67
C LYS A 83 -5.38 -21.04 7.84
N ILE A 84 -4.48 -20.58 6.97
CA ILE A 84 -4.73 -19.43 6.11
C ILE A 84 -5.73 -19.80 5.03
N VAL A 85 -5.58 -21.00 4.45
CA VAL A 85 -6.50 -21.48 3.42
C VAL A 85 -7.92 -21.67 3.98
N ASP A 86 -8.07 -22.35 5.12
CA ASP A 86 -9.39 -22.52 5.75
C ASP A 86 -10.01 -21.17 6.14
N PHE A 87 -9.22 -20.23 6.69
CA PHE A 87 -9.72 -18.88 7.01
C PHE A 87 -10.19 -18.11 5.78
N LEU A 88 -9.47 -18.20 4.65
CA LEU A 88 -9.88 -17.56 3.39
C LEU A 88 -11.17 -18.17 2.84
N ILE A 89 -11.32 -19.49 2.92
CA ILE A 89 -12.54 -20.19 2.49
C ILE A 89 -13.72 -19.76 3.36
N ASP A 90 -13.56 -19.75 4.69
CA ASP A 90 -14.62 -19.33 5.63
C ASP A 90 -15.01 -17.86 5.40
N THR A 91 -14.03 -16.98 5.18
CA THR A 91 -14.27 -15.57 4.88
C THR A 91 -15.02 -15.40 3.56
N GLU A 92 -14.64 -16.13 2.51
CA GLU A 92 -15.33 -16.12 1.21
C GLU A 92 -16.77 -16.59 1.36
N ALA A 93 -17.00 -17.69 2.09
CA ALA A 93 -18.33 -18.20 2.38
C ALA A 93 -19.19 -17.22 3.19
N GLU A 94 -18.59 -16.49 4.14
CA GLU A 94 -19.28 -15.47 4.92
C GLU A 94 -19.62 -14.22 4.08
N LEU A 95 -18.71 -13.79 3.20
CA LEU A 95 -18.96 -12.68 2.26
C LEU A 95 -20.10 -12.99 1.29
N HIS A 96 -20.29 -14.25 0.91
CA HIS A 96 -21.42 -14.67 0.09
C HIS A 96 -22.78 -14.56 0.79
N LYS A 97 -22.81 -14.52 2.13
CA LYS A 97 -24.05 -14.31 2.91
C LYS A 97 -24.45 -12.84 2.98
N VAL A 98 -23.53 -11.92 2.68
CA VAL A 98 -23.79 -10.48 2.73
C VAL A 98 -24.59 -10.08 1.49
N SER A 99 -25.89 -9.86 1.66
CA SER A 99 -26.73 -9.26 0.62
C SER A 99 -26.44 -7.76 0.52
N TRP A 100 -25.59 -7.37 -0.43
CA TRP A 100 -25.33 -5.96 -0.72
C TRP A 100 -26.59 -5.26 -1.25
N ALA A 101 -26.80 -4.03 -0.79
CA ALA A 101 -27.89 -3.18 -1.28
C ALA A 101 -27.78 -2.99 -2.81
N PRO A 102 -28.92 -2.91 -3.52
CA PRO A 102 -28.91 -2.69 -4.95
C PRO A 102 -28.27 -1.35 -5.29
N LYS A 103 -27.59 -1.27 -6.46
CA LYS A 103 -26.77 -0.11 -6.86
C LYS A 103 -27.49 1.24 -6.76
N HIS A 104 -28.81 1.27 -6.96
CA HIS A 104 -29.60 2.50 -6.89
C HIS A 104 -29.66 3.09 -5.47
N GLU A 105 -29.74 2.25 -4.44
CA GLU A 105 -29.76 2.69 -3.03
C GLU A 105 -28.40 3.26 -2.63
N VAL A 106 -27.31 2.60 -3.04
CA VAL A 106 -25.92 3.04 -2.77
C VAL A 106 -25.62 4.38 -3.44
N ILE A 107 -26.09 4.59 -4.66
CA ILE A 107 -25.94 5.87 -5.37
C ILE A 107 -26.76 6.95 -4.66
N SER A 108 -28.01 6.65 -4.31
CA SER A 108 -28.88 7.63 -3.62
C SER A 108 -28.28 8.08 -2.29
N SER A 109 -27.71 7.17 -1.49
CA SER A 109 -27.08 7.52 -0.22
C SER A 109 -25.76 8.29 -0.40
N SER A 110 -24.95 7.92 -1.39
CA SER A 110 -23.68 8.61 -1.69
C SER A 110 -23.91 10.03 -2.21
N VAL A 111 -24.93 10.25 -3.04
CA VAL A 111 -25.28 11.58 -3.58
C VAL A 111 -25.61 12.55 -2.45
N VAL A 112 -26.32 12.11 -1.40
CA VAL A 112 -26.61 12.96 -0.24
C VAL A 112 -25.30 13.43 0.41
N VAL A 113 -24.34 12.53 0.63
CA VAL A 113 -23.04 12.87 1.24
C VAL A 113 -22.23 13.82 0.35
N VAL A 114 -22.25 13.63 -0.96
CA VAL A 114 -21.59 14.55 -1.91
C VAL A 114 -22.22 15.95 -1.82
N VAL A 115 -23.56 16.03 -1.82
CA VAL A 115 -24.26 17.31 -1.72
C VAL A 115 -23.96 18.00 -0.39
N THR A 116 -24.00 17.29 0.74
CA THR A 116 -23.69 17.89 2.05
C THR A 116 -22.23 18.37 2.13
N THR A 117 -21.30 17.60 1.58
CA THR A 117 -19.87 17.99 1.51
C THR A 117 -19.69 19.25 0.66
N VAL A 118 -20.38 19.36 -0.48
CA VAL A 118 -20.34 20.55 -1.34
C VAL A 118 -20.95 21.76 -0.63
N VAL A 119 -22.09 21.61 0.06
CA VAL A 119 -22.73 22.71 0.80
C VAL A 119 -21.81 23.21 1.92
N ILE A 120 -21.21 22.30 2.69
CA ILE A 120 -20.25 22.66 3.75
C ILE A 120 -19.01 23.33 3.13
N GLY A 121 -18.48 22.79 2.03
CA GLY A 121 -17.35 23.37 1.32
C GLY A 121 -17.61 24.78 0.81
N LEU A 122 -18.79 25.04 0.24
CA LEU A 122 -19.22 26.38 -0.18
C LEU A 122 -19.38 27.32 1.02
N PHE A 123 -19.97 26.85 2.12
CA PHE A 123 -20.10 27.66 3.33
C PHE A 123 -18.72 28.08 3.86
N LEU A 124 -17.77 27.14 3.97
CA LEU A 124 -16.41 27.44 4.39
C LEU A 124 -15.73 28.42 3.43
N PHE A 125 -15.88 28.22 2.11
CA PHE A 125 -15.36 29.15 1.11
C PHE A 125 -15.88 30.58 1.30
N PHE A 126 -17.18 30.76 1.59
CA PHE A 126 -17.74 32.07 1.87
C PHE A 126 -17.17 32.68 3.16
N VAL A 127 -17.07 31.89 4.23
CA VAL A 127 -16.50 32.34 5.51
C VAL A 127 -15.03 32.75 5.33
N ASP A 128 -14.24 31.94 4.64
CA ASP A 128 -12.83 32.24 4.34
C ASP A 128 -12.70 33.50 3.48
N TYR A 129 -13.56 33.68 2.49
CA TYR A 129 -13.58 34.89 1.66
C TYR A 129 -13.89 36.14 2.51
N MET A 130 -14.91 36.06 3.38
CA MET A 130 -15.26 37.16 4.28
C MET A 130 -14.14 37.47 5.29
N LEU A 131 -13.54 36.45 5.89
CA LEU A 131 -12.44 36.61 6.84
C LEU A 131 -11.21 37.22 6.17
N ASN A 132 -10.87 36.80 4.96
CA ASN A 132 -9.78 37.40 4.19
C ASN A 132 -10.08 38.86 3.84
N GLY A 133 -11.31 39.18 3.45
CA GLY A 133 -11.75 40.56 3.24
C GLY A 133 -11.63 41.41 4.51
N LEU A 134 -12.13 40.91 5.65
CA LEU A 134 -12.05 41.59 6.95
C LEU A 134 -10.59 41.83 7.37
N ARG A 135 -9.71 40.84 7.15
CA ARG A 135 -8.27 40.97 7.39
C ARG A 135 -7.63 42.10 6.59
N THR A 136 -8.10 42.39 5.38
CA THR A 136 -7.55 43.52 4.59
C THR A 136 -8.02 44.88 5.09
N TRP A 137 -9.19 44.94 5.73
CA TRP A 137 -9.75 46.20 6.26
C TRP A 137 -9.20 46.54 7.64
N LEU A 138 -9.00 45.54 8.51
CA LEU A 138 -8.40 45.74 9.83
C LEU A 138 -6.90 45.39 9.77
N PRO A 139 -5.96 46.29 10.16
CA PRO A 139 -4.53 45.98 10.19
C PRO A 139 -4.22 45.01 11.34
N TRP A 140 -4.51 43.73 11.11
CA TRP A 140 -4.44 42.65 12.08
C TRP A 140 -3.04 42.52 12.70
N ASP A 141 -2.01 42.92 11.97
CA ASP A 141 -0.61 42.88 12.39
C ASP A 141 -0.29 43.86 13.52
N ASN A 142 -0.97 45.02 13.54
CA ASN A 142 -0.76 46.09 14.54
C ASN A 142 -1.92 46.18 15.55
N PHE A 143 -3.02 45.47 15.32
CA PHE A 143 -4.18 45.46 16.21
C PHE A 143 -3.85 44.87 17.58
N TRP A 144 -3.18 43.71 17.61
CA TRP A 144 -2.83 43.04 18.86
C TRP A 144 -1.81 43.81 19.70
N THR A 145 -0.85 44.49 19.06
CA THR A 145 0.12 45.34 19.77
C THR A 145 -0.53 46.60 20.33
N THR A 146 -1.58 47.11 19.71
CA THR A 146 -2.33 48.27 20.22
C THR A 146 -3.30 47.89 21.35
N VAL A 147 -3.87 46.68 21.32
CA VAL A 147 -4.84 46.22 22.33
C VAL A 147 -4.16 45.62 23.58
N PHE A 148 -3.03 44.92 23.42
CA PHE A 148 -2.32 44.26 24.53
C PHE A 148 -0.91 44.79 24.80
N GLY A 149 -0.37 45.65 23.93
CA GLY A 149 0.96 46.24 24.07
C GLY A 149 0.94 47.69 24.59
N GLY A 150 -0.15 48.10 25.24
CA GLY A 150 -0.19 49.27 26.12
C GLY A 150 0.23 48.90 27.54
#